data_AF-A0A1J5P177-F1
#
_entry.id   AF-A0A1J5P177-F1
#
_cell.length_a   1.000
_cell.length_b   1.000
_cell.length_c   1.000
_cell.angle_alpha   90.00
_cell.angle_beta   90.00
_cell.angle_gamma   90.00
#
_symmetry.space_group_name_H-M   'P 1'
#
loop_
_entity.id
_entity.type
_entity.pdbx_description
1 polymer ?
#
loop_
_entity_poly.entity_id
_entity_poly.type
_entity_poly.pdbx_seq_one_letter_code
_entity_poly.pdbx_strand_id
1 'polypeptide(L)'
;MIAVNSYSYADDWQQKLESSNREAQLQREKSQLDFEKYQLESQKMNADSRAFSDLLEAKLKQDEAAKVAQEQEEATKRAEDAAEEVSRQLEQAEVRYKNQIFFGVVTLIITSFLWSVVKKSRQGGIMKYNEKFGIVVVMVCGLLILFALMISKPWVDQLDFIQNLMTTLQIQLFPDAEDCIYHCTYTVDFPTKYAILSFLTLAVYGFITYLGITPPLKKKAK
;
A
#
# COMPACT_ATOMS: atom_id res chain seq x y z
N MET A 1 86.79 1.58 -97.48
CA MET A 1 85.66 0.70 -97.12
C MET A 1 85.41 0.86 -95.64
N ILE A 2 84.26 1.42 -95.27
CA ILE A 2 83.87 1.66 -93.87
C ILE A 2 82.96 0.50 -93.46
N ALA A 3 83.44 -0.37 -92.57
CA ALA A 3 82.61 -1.38 -91.92
C ALA A 3 81.89 -0.71 -90.74
N VAL A 4 80.61 -0.40 -90.92
CA VAL A 4 79.77 0.20 -89.87
C VAL A 4 79.26 -0.88 -88.93
N ASN A 5 79.40 -0.57 -87.64
CA ASN A 5 79.19 -1.41 -86.48
C ASN A 5 77.69 -1.74 -86.29
N SER A 6 77.21 -2.85 -86.87
CA SER A 6 75.80 -3.25 -86.87
C SER A 6 75.34 -4.03 -85.63
N TYR A 7 76.25 -4.34 -84.68
CA TYR A 7 75.94 -5.15 -83.50
C TYR A 7 75.50 -4.32 -82.28
N SER A 8 75.88 -3.04 -82.18
CA SER A 8 75.57 -2.18 -81.02
C SER A 8 74.11 -1.71 -80.95
N TYR A 9 73.38 -1.73 -82.07
CA TYR A 9 71.98 -1.26 -82.11
C TYR A 9 70.98 -2.37 -81.75
N ALA A 10 71.32 -3.64 -81.93
CA ALA A 10 70.41 -4.74 -81.62
C ALA A 10 70.25 -4.95 -80.10
N ASP A 11 71.35 -4.82 -79.35
CA ASP A 11 71.36 -4.98 -77.89
C ASP A 11 70.58 -3.86 -77.18
N ASP A 12 70.71 -2.61 -77.64
CA ASP A 12 70.03 -1.44 -77.05
C ASP A 12 68.49 -1.52 -77.25
N TRP A 13 68.05 -2.07 -78.39
CA TRP A 13 66.63 -2.32 -78.64
C TRP A 13 66.06 -3.47 -77.81
N GLN A 14 66.82 -4.55 -77.60
CA GLN A 14 66.41 -5.64 -76.72
C GLN A 14 66.29 -5.18 -75.27
N GLN A 15 67.27 -4.41 -74.78
CA GLN A 15 67.25 -3.88 -73.42
C GLN A 15 66.05 -2.95 -73.17
N LYS A 16 65.67 -2.14 -74.17
CA LYS A 16 64.50 -1.25 -74.11
C LYS A 16 63.17 -2.00 -74.17
N LEU A 17 63.11 -3.10 -74.92
CA LEU A 17 61.96 -4.00 -74.94
C LEU A 17 61.79 -4.71 -73.60
N GLU A 18 62.88 -5.18 -73.00
CA GLU A 18 62.86 -5.80 -71.66
C GLU A 18 62.47 -4.81 -70.57
N SER A 19 62.99 -3.58 -70.60
CA SER A 19 62.61 -2.54 -69.63
C SER A 19 61.14 -2.15 -69.76
N SER A 20 60.63 -1.98 -70.99
CA SER A 20 59.23 -1.67 -71.25
C SER A 20 58.30 -2.82 -70.83
N ASN A 21 58.70 -4.07 -71.07
CA ASN A 21 57.92 -5.23 -70.65
C ASN A 21 57.90 -5.37 -69.11
N ARG A 22 59.02 -5.05 -68.45
CA ARG A 22 59.11 -5.01 -66.98
C ARG A 22 58.25 -3.91 -66.38
N GLU A 23 58.26 -2.71 -66.97
CA GLU A 23 57.38 -1.62 -66.56
C GLU A 23 55.89 -1.96 -66.77
N ALA A 24 55.56 -2.61 -67.89
CA ALA A 24 54.20 -3.08 -68.16
C ALA A 24 53.77 -4.17 -67.16
N GLN A 25 54.67 -5.05 -66.72
CA GLN A 25 54.41 -6.03 -65.67
C GLN A 25 54.16 -5.35 -64.32
N LEU A 26 55.01 -4.40 -63.91
CA LEU A 26 54.84 -3.64 -62.67
C LEU A 26 53.54 -2.83 -62.66
N GLN A 27 53.14 -2.25 -63.78
CA GLN A 27 51.86 -1.54 -63.89
C GLN A 27 50.67 -2.49 -63.75
N ARG A 28 50.76 -3.71 -64.31
CA ARG A 28 49.73 -4.74 -64.12
C ARG A 28 49.63 -5.17 -62.67
N GLU A 29 50.75 -5.48 -62.02
CA GLU A 29 50.78 -5.84 -60.60
C GLU A 29 50.22 -4.73 -59.71
N LYS A 30 50.58 -3.47 -59.98
CA LYS A 30 50.04 -2.32 -59.26
C LYS A 30 48.53 -2.19 -59.45
N SER A 31 48.03 -2.34 -60.67
CA SER A 31 46.59 -2.29 -60.95
C SER A 31 45.82 -3.42 -60.26
N GLN A 32 46.41 -4.62 -60.15
CA GLN A 32 45.83 -5.75 -59.43
C GLN A 32 45.77 -5.49 -57.92
N LEU A 33 46.85 -4.96 -57.34
CA LEU A 33 46.89 -4.59 -55.93
C LEU A 33 45.89 -3.48 -55.59
N ASP A 34 45.77 -2.47 -56.44
CA ASP A 34 44.81 -1.37 -56.23
C ASP A 34 43.36 -1.90 -56.32
N PHE A 35 43.09 -2.83 -57.23
CA PHE A 35 41.80 -3.49 -57.35
C PHE A 35 41.47 -4.38 -56.14
N GLU A 36 42.43 -5.18 -55.67
CA GLU A 36 42.28 -6.02 -54.48
C GLU A 36 42.03 -5.17 -53.23
N LYS A 37 42.77 -4.07 -53.07
CA LYS A 37 42.57 -3.10 -51.98
C LYS A 37 41.17 -2.50 -52.02
N TYR A 38 40.69 -2.10 -53.19
CA TYR A 38 39.34 -1.56 -53.35
C TYR A 38 38.27 -2.61 -53.02
N GLN A 39 38.44 -3.87 -53.42
CA GLN A 39 37.52 -4.95 -53.05
C GLN A 39 37.51 -5.20 -51.55
N LEU A 40 38.68 -5.23 -50.90
CA LEU A 40 38.81 -5.44 -49.47
C LEU A 40 38.13 -4.31 -48.68
N GLU A 41 38.29 -3.06 -49.11
CA GLU A 41 37.66 -1.90 -48.49
C GLU A 41 36.12 -1.95 -48.63
N SER A 42 35.63 -2.35 -49.81
CA SER A 42 34.20 -2.58 -50.03
C SER A 42 33.64 -3.70 -49.17
N GLN A 43 34.36 -4.82 -49.04
CA GLN A 43 33.96 -5.93 -48.16
C GLN A 43 33.95 -5.52 -46.68
N LYS A 44 34.96 -4.75 -46.25
CA LYS A 44 35.05 -4.22 -44.89
C LYS A 44 33.87 -3.28 -44.59
N MET A 45 33.56 -2.35 -45.49
CA MET A 45 32.43 -1.44 -45.34
C MET A 45 31.09 -2.19 -45.25
N ASN A 46 30.91 -3.25 -46.06
CA ASN A 46 29.72 -4.10 -45.99
C ASN A 46 29.63 -4.89 -44.68
N ALA A 47 30.75 -5.40 -44.18
CA ALA A 47 30.81 -6.09 -42.90
C ALA A 47 30.51 -5.15 -41.72
N ASP A 48 31.09 -3.95 -41.72
CA ASP A 48 30.87 -2.92 -40.71
C ASP A 48 29.41 -2.45 -40.71
N SER A 49 28.80 -2.28 -41.89
CA SER A 49 27.38 -1.91 -42.01
C SER A 49 26.45 -2.98 -41.47
N ARG A 50 26.76 -4.27 -41.68
CA ARG A 50 25.98 -5.38 -41.11
C ARG A 50 26.12 -5.44 -39.60
N ALA A 51 27.35 -5.36 -39.09
CA ALA A 51 27.61 -5.35 -37.65
C ALA A 51 26.91 -4.18 -36.95
N PHE A 52 26.86 -3.00 -37.57
CA PHE A 52 26.11 -1.86 -37.06
C PHE A 52 24.60 -2.12 -37.03
N SER A 53 24.04 -2.69 -38.10
CA SER A 53 22.62 -3.05 -38.17
C SER A 53 22.23 -4.08 -37.09
N ASP A 54 23.05 -5.12 -36.92
CA ASP A 54 22.82 -6.16 -35.91
C ASP A 54 22.87 -5.60 -34.49
N LEU A 55 23.79 -4.67 -34.22
CA LEU A 55 23.92 -4.00 -32.92
C LEU A 55 22.70 -3.10 -32.64
N LEU A 56 22.20 -2.39 -33.67
CA LEU A 56 21.01 -1.56 -33.56
C LEU A 56 19.76 -2.41 -33.28
N GLU A 57 19.61 -3.54 -33.98
CA GLU A 57 18.49 -4.47 -33.78
C GLU A 57 18.55 -5.11 -32.38
N ALA A 58 19.74 -5.51 -31.92
CA ALA A 58 19.95 -6.03 -30.59
C ALA A 58 19.58 -5.00 -29.50
N LYS A 59 19.97 -3.73 -29.69
CA LYS A 59 19.59 -2.64 -28.78
C LYS A 59 18.07 -2.41 -28.77
N LEU A 60 17.44 -2.37 -29.93
CA LEU A 60 15.98 -2.18 -30.02
C LEU A 60 15.22 -3.30 -29.31
N LYS A 61 15.62 -4.56 -29.51
CA LYS A 61 15.04 -5.71 -28.81
C LYS A 61 15.26 -5.65 -27.30
N GLN A 62 16.44 -5.19 -26.86
CA GLN A 62 16.74 -5.03 -25.44
C GLN A 62 15.90 -3.92 -24.80
N ASP A 63 15.75 -2.77 -25.48
CA ASP A 63 14.93 -1.64 -25.01
C ASP A 63 13.44 -2.01 -24.98
N GLU A 64 12.96 -2.78 -25.96
CA GLU A 64 11.58 -3.29 -25.98
C GLU A 64 11.33 -4.28 -24.84
N ALA A 65 12.25 -5.22 -24.61
CA ALA A 65 12.15 -6.15 -23.48
C ALA A 65 12.20 -5.43 -22.12
N ALA A 66 13.04 -4.40 -22.00
CA ALA A 66 13.12 -3.58 -20.79
C ALA A 66 11.82 -2.79 -20.54
N LYS A 67 11.21 -2.22 -21.59
CA LYS A 67 9.91 -1.54 -21.47
C LYS A 67 8.80 -2.50 -21.06
N VAL A 68 8.73 -3.67 -21.67
CA VAL A 68 7.72 -4.69 -21.31
C VAL A 68 7.90 -5.15 -19.87
N ALA A 69 9.15 -5.37 -19.42
CA ALA A 69 9.44 -5.73 -18.03
C ALA A 69 9.03 -4.62 -17.06
N GLN A 70 9.30 -3.36 -17.40
CA GLN A 70 8.91 -2.21 -16.56
C GLN A 70 7.39 -2.03 -16.50
N GLU A 71 6.68 -2.13 -17.62
CA GLU A 71 5.21 -2.09 -17.65
C GLU A 71 4.60 -3.24 -16.84
N GLN A 72 5.19 -4.43 -16.90
CA GLN A 72 4.73 -5.59 -16.13
C GLN A 72 5.00 -5.43 -14.63
N GLU A 73 6.13 -4.83 -14.24
CA GLU A 73 6.43 -4.48 -12.85
C GLU A 73 5.46 -3.40 -12.34
N GLU A 74 5.20 -2.35 -13.11
CA GLU A 74 4.22 -1.32 -12.75
C GLU A 74 2.80 -1.88 -12.66
N ALA A 75 2.41 -2.77 -13.57
CA ALA A 75 1.11 -3.44 -13.52
C ALA A 75 0.99 -4.35 -12.29
N THR A 76 2.07 -5.03 -11.91
CA THR A 76 2.11 -5.88 -10.72
C THR A 76 2.04 -5.04 -9.44
N LYS A 77 2.80 -3.94 -9.35
CA LYS A 77 2.69 -2.97 -8.24
C LYS A 77 1.28 -2.41 -8.11
N ARG A 78 0.65 -2.01 -9.22
CA ARG A 78 -0.75 -1.55 -9.19
C ARG A 78 -1.72 -2.64 -8.75
N ALA A 79 -1.45 -3.90 -9.09
CA ALA A 79 -2.27 -5.03 -8.65
C ALA A 79 -2.07 -5.33 -7.15
N GLU A 80 -0.84 -5.22 -6.64
CA GLU A 80 -0.53 -5.33 -5.21
C GLU A 80 -1.18 -4.21 -4.40
N ASP A 81 -1.03 -2.96 -4.83
CA ASP A 81 -1.66 -1.79 -4.20
C ASP A 81 -3.19 -1.93 -4.18
N ALA A 82 -3.79 -2.41 -5.29
CA ALA A 82 -5.22 -2.66 -5.37
C ALA A 82 -5.65 -3.81 -4.46
N ALA A 83 -4.85 -4.88 -4.33
CA ALA A 83 -5.13 -5.99 -3.44
C ALA A 83 -5.06 -5.57 -1.96
N GLU A 84 -4.08 -4.74 -1.60
CA GLU A 84 -3.92 -4.20 -0.24
C GLU A 84 -5.08 -3.25 0.14
N GLU A 85 -5.53 -2.41 -0.79
CA GLU A 85 -6.69 -1.56 -0.56
C GLU A 85 -7.97 -2.39 -0.40
N VAL A 86 -8.14 -3.46 -1.20
CA VAL A 86 -9.28 -4.38 -1.05
C VAL A 86 -9.21 -5.11 0.29
N SER A 87 -8.05 -5.60 0.73
CA SER A 87 -7.94 -6.25 2.05
C SER A 87 -8.26 -5.28 3.18
N ARG A 88 -7.79 -4.03 3.09
CA ARG A 88 -8.12 -3.00 4.08
C ARG A 88 -9.61 -2.68 4.12
N GLN A 89 -10.26 -2.61 2.95
CA GLN A 89 -11.70 -2.40 2.87
C GLN A 89 -12.49 -3.59 3.43
N LEU A 90 -12.03 -4.83 3.20
CA LEU A 90 -12.65 -6.03 3.77
C LEU A 90 -12.53 -6.05 5.30
N GLU A 91 -11.37 -5.72 5.85
CA GLU A 91 -11.17 -5.61 7.31
C GLU A 91 -12.10 -4.54 7.90
N GLN A 92 -12.17 -3.35 7.28
CA GLN A 92 -13.09 -2.30 7.72
C GLN A 92 -14.56 -2.71 7.59
N ALA A 93 -14.93 -3.46 6.54
CA ALA A 93 -16.29 -3.94 6.34
C ALA A 93 -16.68 -4.99 7.39
N GLU A 94 -15.77 -5.91 7.73
CA GLU A 94 -15.97 -6.89 8.80
C GLU A 94 -16.19 -6.18 10.14
N VAL A 95 -15.38 -5.15 10.42
CA VAL A 95 -15.48 -4.36 11.65
C VAL A 95 -16.80 -3.61 11.74
N ARG A 96 -17.22 -2.96 10.64
CA ARG A 96 -18.52 -2.27 10.56
C ARG A 96 -19.67 -3.25 10.77
N TYR A 97 -19.60 -4.43 10.18
CA TYR A 97 -20.65 -5.45 10.32
C TYR A 97 -20.77 -5.94 11.77
N LYS A 98 -19.66 -6.24 12.43
CA LYS A 98 -19.65 -6.65 13.85
C LYS A 98 -20.17 -5.55 14.77
N ASN A 99 -19.77 -4.30 14.54
CA ASN A 99 -20.28 -3.15 15.28
C ASN A 99 -21.79 -2.99 15.08
N GLN A 100 -22.28 -3.12 13.84
CA GLN A 100 -23.70 -3.01 13.53
C GLN A 100 -24.53 -4.10 14.21
N ILE A 101 -24.04 -5.35 14.24
CA ILE A 101 -24.69 -6.44 15.01
C ILE A 101 -24.73 -6.08 16.49
N PHE A 102 -23.61 -5.65 17.07
CA PHE A 102 -23.53 -5.30 18.48
C PHE A 102 -24.54 -4.19 18.84
N PHE A 103 -24.54 -3.09 18.09
CA PHE A 103 -25.51 -2.01 18.29
C PHE A 103 -26.96 -2.45 18.05
N GLY A 104 -27.20 -3.33 17.07
CA GLY A 104 -28.51 -3.91 16.83
C GLY A 104 -29.04 -4.71 18.02
N VAL A 105 -28.21 -5.60 18.58
CA VAL A 105 -28.55 -6.39 19.78
C VAL A 105 -28.80 -5.48 20.98
N VAL A 106 -27.92 -4.50 21.23
CA VAL A 106 -28.08 -3.54 22.33
C VAL A 106 -29.38 -2.73 22.18
N THR A 107 -29.70 -2.29 20.96
CA THR A 107 -30.94 -1.55 20.69
C THR A 107 -32.18 -2.40 20.95
N LEU A 108 -32.18 -3.68 20.58
CA LEU A 108 -33.27 -4.60 20.89
C LEU A 108 -33.47 -4.78 22.39
N ILE A 109 -32.38 -4.88 23.16
CA ILE A 109 -32.45 -4.97 24.63
C ILE A 109 -33.06 -3.70 25.22
N ILE A 110 -32.57 -2.52 24.80
CA ILE A 110 -33.04 -1.23 25.31
C ILE A 110 -34.53 -1.00 24.97
N THR A 111 -34.93 -1.28 23.73
CA THR A 111 -36.32 -1.11 23.28
C THR A 111 -37.27 -2.06 24.00
N SER A 112 -36.89 -3.33 24.19
CA SER A 112 -37.67 -4.29 25.00
C SER A 112 -37.81 -3.84 26.46
N PHE A 113 -36.72 -3.34 27.06
CA PHE A 113 -36.74 -2.82 28.43
C PHE A 113 -37.66 -1.60 28.57
N LEU A 114 -37.52 -0.61 27.69
CA LEU A 114 -38.37 0.59 27.68
C LEU A 114 -39.84 0.23 27.46
N TRP A 115 -40.13 -0.70 26.55
CA TRP A 115 -41.48 -1.18 26.31
C TRP A 115 -42.10 -1.81 27.56
N SER A 116 -41.33 -2.64 28.28
CA SER A 116 -41.74 -3.24 29.55
C SER A 116 -42.07 -2.18 30.61
N VAL A 117 -41.22 -1.16 30.74
CA VAL A 117 -41.42 -0.04 31.67
C VAL A 117 -42.70 0.74 31.33
N VAL A 118 -42.89 1.11 30.06
CA VAL A 118 -44.07 1.87 29.60
C VAL A 118 -45.35 1.06 29.77
N LYS A 119 -45.33 -0.24 29.42
CA LYS A 119 -46.48 -1.14 29.58
C LYS A 119 -46.90 -1.22 31.05
N LYS A 120 -45.94 -1.34 31.97
CA LYS A 120 -46.20 -1.41 33.41
C LYS A 120 -46.70 -0.08 33.98
N SER A 121 -46.16 1.05 33.49
CA SER A 121 -46.63 2.39 33.86
C SER A 121 -48.07 2.66 33.41
N ARG A 122 -48.51 2.12 32.26
CA ARG A 122 -49.88 2.29 31.73
C ARG A 122 -50.93 1.46 32.47
N GLN A 123 -50.54 0.41 33.16
CA GLN A 123 -51.47 -0.46 33.92
C GLN A 123 -51.95 0.15 35.25
N GLY A 124 -51.66 1.43 35.52
CA GLY A 124 -52.31 2.21 36.58
C GLY A 124 -51.92 1.87 38.03
N GLY A 125 -51.05 0.87 38.23
CA GLY A 125 -50.51 0.55 39.55
C GLY A 125 -49.47 1.57 40.01
N ILE A 126 -49.56 2.05 41.25
CA ILE A 126 -48.50 2.84 41.87
C ILE A 126 -47.23 1.99 41.91
N MET A 127 -46.28 2.34 41.05
CA MET A 127 -45.02 1.63 40.92
C MET A 127 -44.26 1.63 42.24
N LYS A 128 -43.78 0.46 42.69
CA LYS A 128 -43.13 0.32 44.00
C LYS A 128 -41.81 1.12 44.02
N TYR A 129 -41.40 1.58 45.20
CA TYR A 129 -40.16 2.37 45.34
C TYR A 129 -38.93 1.66 44.76
N ASN A 130 -38.81 0.35 44.98
CA ASN A 130 -37.70 -0.47 44.46
C ASN A 130 -37.67 -0.48 42.92
N GLU A 131 -38.84 -0.52 42.29
CA GLU A 131 -38.97 -0.52 40.83
C GLU A 131 -38.57 0.83 40.24
N LYS A 132 -39.03 1.93 40.86
CA LYS A 132 -38.63 3.30 40.47
C LYS A 132 -37.13 3.51 40.61
N PHE A 133 -36.56 3.08 41.74
CA PHE A 133 -35.12 3.15 41.99
C PHE A 133 -34.34 2.37 40.93
N GLY A 134 -34.74 1.12 40.67
CA GLY A 134 -34.06 0.27 39.68
C GLY A 134 -34.06 0.86 38.27
N ILE A 135 -35.18 1.44 37.83
CA ILE A 135 -35.26 2.13 36.53
C ILE A 135 -34.32 3.34 36.48
N VAL A 136 -34.32 4.18 37.51
CA VAL A 136 -33.47 5.37 37.56
C VAL A 136 -31.99 4.97 37.51
N VAL A 137 -31.60 3.94 38.28
CA VAL A 137 -30.21 3.44 38.28
C VAL A 137 -29.81 2.94 36.90
N VAL A 138 -30.64 2.12 36.25
CA VAL A 138 -30.35 1.61 34.90
C VAL A 138 -30.23 2.75 33.89
N MET A 139 -31.13 3.73 33.92
CA MET A 139 -31.10 4.91 33.05
C MET A 139 -29.83 5.75 33.25
N VAL A 140 -29.48 6.05 34.51
CA VAL A 140 -28.29 6.84 34.83
C VAL A 140 -27.01 6.11 34.41
N CYS A 141 -26.91 4.79 34.67
CA CYS A 141 -25.77 4.01 34.21
C CYS A 141 -25.66 3.98 32.68
N GLY A 142 -26.78 3.86 31.96
CA GLY A 142 -26.79 3.91 30.50
C GLY A 142 -26.23 5.23 29.98
N LEU A 143 -26.67 6.36 30.57
CA LEU A 143 -26.13 7.69 30.23
C LEU A 143 -24.64 7.82 30.56
N LEU A 144 -24.19 7.29 31.70
CA LEU A 144 -22.78 7.32 32.09
C LEU A 144 -21.90 6.47 31.18
N ILE A 145 -22.39 5.32 30.71
CA ILE A 145 -21.69 4.49 29.71
C ILE A 145 -21.56 5.26 28.38
N LEU A 146 -22.64 5.87 27.90
CA LEU A 146 -22.60 6.70 26.68
C LEU A 146 -21.63 7.87 26.84
N PHE A 147 -21.66 8.55 27.97
CA PHE A 147 -20.75 9.66 28.25
C PHE A 147 -19.29 9.19 28.30
N ALA A 148 -19.00 8.08 28.98
CA ALA A 148 -17.67 7.49 29.04
C ALA A 148 -17.14 7.10 27.63
N LEU A 149 -18.02 6.64 26.74
CA LEU A 149 -17.68 6.33 25.36
C LEU A 149 -17.45 7.58 24.49
N MET A 150 -18.15 8.70 24.77
CA MET A 150 -17.95 9.95 24.01
C MET A 150 -16.63 10.63 24.34
N ILE A 151 -16.18 10.53 25.59
CA ILE A 151 -14.93 11.15 26.04
C ILE A 151 -13.70 10.25 25.84
N SER A 152 -13.91 8.97 25.53
CA SER A 152 -12.81 8.02 25.37
C SER A 152 -12.11 8.13 24.01
N LYS A 153 -10.78 8.07 24.05
CA LYS A 153 -9.88 8.12 22.90
C LYS A 153 -8.64 7.24 23.18
N PRO A 154 -7.89 6.80 22.15
CA PRO A 154 -8.21 6.86 20.72
C PRO A 154 -9.21 5.77 20.28
N TRP A 155 -9.96 6.07 19.21
CA TRP A 155 -10.73 5.08 18.46
C TRP A 155 -9.90 4.61 17.26
N VAL A 156 -9.70 3.30 17.11
CA VAL A 156 -8.97 2.72 15.97
C VAL A 156 -9.97 2.08 15.01
N ASP A 157 -10.03 2.58 13.78
CA ASP A 157 -11.03 2.18 12.78
C ASP A 157 -10.89 0.72 12.32
N GLN A 158 -9.71 0.12 12.50
CA GLN A 158 -9.42 -1.29 12.17
C GLN A 158 -9.86 -2.26 13.27
N LEU A 159 -10.25 -1.76 14.45
CA LEU A 159 -10.64 -2.59 15.57
C LEU A 159 -12.16 -2.58 15.78
N ASP A 160 -12.71 -3.75 16.10
CA ASP A 160 -14.09 -3.89 16.55
C ASP A 160 -14.35 -3.08 17.83
N PHE A 161 -15.60 -2.69 18.10
CA PHE A 161 -15.99 -1.93 19.29
C PHE A 161 -15.47 -2.57 20.59
N ILE A 162 -15.61 -3.89 20.73
CA ILE A 162 -15.13 -4.64 21.90
C ILE A 162 -13.61 -4.62 21.98
N GLN A 163 -12.92 -4.75 20.83
CA GLN A 163 -11.46 -4.71 20.79
C GLN A 163 -10.97 -3.33 21.19
N ASN A 164 -11.50 -2.28 20.57
CA ASN A 164 -11.23 -0.89 20.93
C ASN A 164 -11.46 -0.66 22.44
N LEU A 165 -12.56 -1.18 22.99
CA LEU A 165 -12.86 -1.04 24.41
C LEU A 165 -11.81 -1.70 25.31
N MET A 166 -11.31 -2.87 24.91
CA MET A 166 -10.38 -3.66 25.71
C MET A 166 -8.92 -3.19 25.63
N THR A 167 -8.51 -2.65 24.46
CA THR A 167 -7.11 -2.39 24.14
C THR A 167 -6.76 -0.90 24.09
N THR A 168 -7.56 -0.08 23.41
CA THR A 168 -7.16 1.28 23.03
C THR A 168 -7.92 2.38 23.78
N LEU A 169 -9.20 2.19 24.07
CA LEU A 169 -10.06 3.25 24.61
C LEU A 169 -9.66 3.63 26.04
N GLN A 170 -9.22 4.88 26.19
CA GLN A 170 -8.87 5.48 27.47
C GLN A 170 -9.60 6.81 27.63
N ILE A 171 -9.98 7.13 28.86
CA ILE A 171 -10.52 8.43 29.22
C ILE A 171 -9.31 9.30 29.55
N GLN A 172 -9.05 10.27 28.67
CA GLN A 172 -7.92 11.21 28.77
C GLN A 172 -8.38 12.45 29.53
N LEU A 173 -7.90 12.61 30.77
CA LEU A 173 -8.28 13.70 31.66
C LEU A 173 -7.12 14.67 31.82
N PHE A 174 -7.40 15.95 31.56
CA PHE A 174 -6.51 17.10 31.65
C PHE A 174 -5.26 17.02 30.73
N PRO A 175 -5.22 17.84 29.66
CA PRO A 175 -4.02 17.94 28.85
C PRO A 175 -2.89 18.56 29.66
N ASP A 176 -1.69 18.01 29.55
CA ASP A 176 -0.50 18.64 30.09
C ASP A 176 -0.23 19.93 29.31
N ALA A 177 -0.30 21.08 29.99
CA ALA A 177 -0.21 22.38 29.36
C ALA A 177 1.21 22.69 28.85
N GLU A 178 2.22 21.96 29.33
CA GLU A 178 3.62 22.21 29.00
C GLU A 178 4.05 21.59 27.64
N ASP A 179 3.34 20.56 27.14
CA ASP A 179 3.69 19.83 25.89
C ASP A 179 2.69 20.01 24.72
N CYS A 180 1.62 20.79 24.89
CA CYS A 180 0.57 20.98 23.87
C CYS A 180 0.95 21.97 22.75
N ILE A 181 1.96 21.65 21.94
CA ILE A 181 2.18 22.34 20.64
C ILE A 181 1.90 21.41 19.45
N TYR A 182 2.24 20.11 19.57
CA TYR A 182 1.98 19.11 18.51
C TYR A 182 1.54 17.74 19.04
N HIS A 183 1.90 17.37 20.28
CA HIS A 183 1.48 16.12 20.94
C HIS A 183 1.05 16.42 22.38
N CYS A 184 -0.26 16.48 22.61
CA CYS A 184 -0.78 16.60 23.98
C CYS A 184 -0.67 15.25 24.69
N THR A 185 0.25 15.17 25.65
CA THR A 185 0.26 14.14 26.69
C THR A 185 -0.80 14.49 27.73
N TYR A 186 -1.49 13.48 28.25
CA TYR A 186 -2.54 13.65 29.25
C TYR A 186 -2.05 13.18 30.61
N THR A 187 -2.43 13.91 31.66
CA THR A 187 -1.94 13.65 33.02
C THR A 187 -2.60 12.45 33.69
N VAL A 188 -3.83 12.10 33.27
CA VAL A 188 -4.56 10.93 33.77
C VAL A 188 -5.21 10.18 32.61
N ASP A 189 -4.66 9.01 32.30
CA ASP A 189 -5.23 8.06 31.35
C ASP A 189 -5.93 6.92 32.11
N PHE A 190 -7.27 6.88 32.06
CA PHE A 190 -8.05 5.83 32.70
C PHE A 190 -8.64 4.85 31.68
N PRO A 191 -8.36 3.54 31.75
CA PRO A 191 -8.89 2.60 30.76
C PRO A 191 -10.43 2.53 30.83
N THR A 192 -11.08 2.84 29.71
CA THR A 192 -12.54 3.02 29.62
C THR A 192 -13.29 1.74 30.00
N LYS A 193 -12.70 0.56 29.74
CA LYS A 193 -13.26 -0.75 30.12
C LYS A 193 -13.61 -0.84 31.61
N TYR A 194 -12.80 -0.29 32.50
CA TYR A 194 -13.07 -0.36 33.94
C TYR A 194 -14.22 0.55 34.37
N ALA A 195 -14.36 1.71 33.73
CA ALA A 195 -15.48 2.61 33.95
C ALA A 195 -16.79 1.95 33.49
N ILE A 196 -16.82 1.44 32.26
CA ILE A 196 -18.00 0.75 31.72
C ILE A 196 -18.36 -0.47 32.56
N LEU A 197 -17.38 -1.28 32.96
CA LEU A 197 -17.62 -2.44 33.82
C LEU A 197 -18.26 -2.04 35.16
N SER A 198 -17.77 -0.97 35.79
CA SER A 198 -18.35 -0.46 37.04
C SER A 198 -19.80 0.01 36.86
N PHE A 199 -20.10 0.77 35.80
CA PHE A 199 -21.45 1.22 35.51
C PHE A 199 -22.38 0.06 35.15
N LEU A 200 -21.86 -0.96 34.47
CA LEU A 200 -22.61 -2.15 34.10
C LEU A 200 -22.95 -2.99 35.34
N THR A 201 -22.02 -3.18 36.27
CA THR A 201 -22.33 -3.84 37.56
C THR A 201 -23.39 -3.07 38.35
N LEU A 202 -23.32 -1.74 38.36
CA LEU A 202 -24.33 -0.90 39.00
C LEU A 202 -25.69 -0.97 38.30
N ALA A 203 -25.71 -1.05 36.96
CA ALA A 203 -26.91 -1.24 36.16
C ALA A 203 -27.56 -2.60 36.42
N VAL A 204 -26.76 -3.68 36.51
CA VAL A 204 -27.26 -5.02 36.88
C VAL A 204 -27.86 -4.99 38.27
N TYR A 205 -27.23 -4.33 39.24
CA TYR A 205 -27.81 -4.13 40.57
C TYR A 205 -29.15 -3.38 40.51
N GLY A 206 -29.23 -2.30 39.72
CA GLY A 206 -30.47 -1.57 39.47
C GLY A 206 -31.56 -2.47 38.86
N PHE A 207 -31.20 -3.31 37.90
CA PHE A 207 -32.12 -4.24 37.24
C PHE A 207 -32.63 -5.34 38.17
N ILE A 208 -31.76 -5.96 38.97
CA ILE A 208 -32.14 -6.98 39.97
C ILE A 208 -33.03 -6.36 41.06
N THR A 209 -32.76 -5.10 41.41
CA THR A 209 -33.61 -4.32 42.34
C THR A 209 -34.97 -3.97 41.72
N TYR A 210 -35.01 -3.68 40.42
CA TYR A 210 -36.26 -3.49 39.66
C TYR A 210 -37.12 -4.76 39.63
N LEU A 211 -36.50 -5.94 39.49
CA LEU A 211 -37.20 -7.23 39.56
C LEU A 211 -37.68 -7.57 40.99
N GLY A 212 -37.27 -6.81 42.00
CA GLY A 212 -37.65 -7.02 43.39
C GLY A 212 -36.87 -8.14 44.09
N ILE A 213 -35.78 -8.62 43.48
CA ILE A 213 -34.92 -9.68 44.05
C ILE A 213 -34.04 -9.10 45.16
N THR A 214 -33.46 -7.92 44.94
CA THR A 214 -32.63 -7.22 45.94
C THR A 214 -33.31 -5.94 46.43
N PRO A 215 -33.27 -5.63 47.74
CA PRO A 215 -33.74 -4.35 48.24
C PRO A 215 -32.76 -3.22 47.88
N PRO A 216 -33.25 -1.98 47.69
CA PRO A 216 -32.39 -0.82 47.53
C PRO A 216 -31.61 -0.58 48.82
N LEU A 217 -30.38 -0.03 48.69
CA LEU A 217 -29.56 0.38 49.83
C LEU A 217 -30.37 1.32 50.73
N LYS A 218 -30.75 0.84 51.92
CA LYS A 218 -31.49 1.63 52.90
C LYS A 218 -30.60 2.78 53.35
N LYS A 219 -31.09 4.02 53.21
CA LYS A 219 -30.49 5.19 53.85
C LYS A 219 -30.47 4.92 55.35
N LYS A 220 -29.29 4.79 55.97
CA LYS A 220 -29.20 4.93 57.43
C LYS A 220 -29.63 6.36 57.73
N ALA A 221 -30.84 6.51 58.26
CA ALA A 221 -31.28 7.78 58.83
C ALA A 221 -30.26 8.15 59.91
N LYS A 222 -29.67 9.33 59.78
CA LYS A 222 -28.91 9.98 60.83
C LYS A 222 -29.90 10.78 61.66
#